data_AF-A0A2G5UG81-F1
#
_entry.id   AF-A0A2G5UG81-F1
#
_cell.length_a   1.000
_cell.length_b   1.000
_cell.length_c   1.000
_cell.angle_alpha   90.00
_cell.angle_beta   90.00
_cell.angle_gamma   90.00
#
_symmetry.space_group_name_H-M   'P 1'
#
loop_
_entity.id
_entity.type
_entity.pdbx_description
1 polymer ?
#
loop_
_entity_poly.entity_id
_entity_poly.type
_entity_poly.pdbx_seq_one_letter_code
_entity_poly.pdbx_strand_id
1 'polypeptide(L)'
;MSIASPSSVPDNEASVRKIGKALETYLKNSQQHVAMMEKHRAEFETGRRHLAKMMSLDIHELDQEAIDRAIQYLFPSGLTDPKARPVMRPPDEVLPKFQRFTFDEEGKPEGTRFFTLNPKIYGLMSEIGVKTQSVMKFYDEHVGSRSVNKNDLEPANLSGSQWITADKMKKKLSEKFSNELYAQVIIAFEHLASLPGSAIEQKFLSEFREPMTASTGSKLFGPAIPEVQICAETNRRFAEVTTHCKDTRATVRVIDAGKGKYDIDGLQLHDFRHLQAREILLAPMIISQTLGRFDVKATTSCISNSLPEAPNREPLKRSGGMSALPRAVRHGTALCWLL
;
A
#
# COMPACT_ATOMS: atom_id res chain seq x y z
N MET A 1 51.45 -3.41 -5.23
CA MET A 1 51.72 -2.79 -6.54
C MET A 1 51.21 -3.71 -7.62
N SER A 2 50.06 -3.36 -8.23
CA SER A 2 49.66 -3.66 -9.62
C SER A 2 48.18 -3.25 -9.71
N ILE A 3 47.97 -1.98 -10.05
CA ILE A 3 46.64 -1.43 -10.34
C ILE A 3 46.41 -1.68 -11.82
N ALA A 4 45.48 -2.58 -12.14
CA ALA A 4 44.98 -2.75 -13.49
C ALA A 4 44.28 -1.45 -13.92
N SER A 5 44.82 -0.85 -14.97
CA SER A 5 44.26 0.30 -15.66
C SER A 5 42.88 -0.05 -16.27
N PRO A 6 41.91 0.87 -16.26
CA PRO A 6 40.66 0.66 -16.98
C PRO A 6 40.95 0.71 -18.48
N SER A 7 40.50 -0.33 -19.17
CA SER A 7 40.55 -0.47 -20.63
C SER A 7 39.94 0.76 -21.30
N SER A 8 40.78 1.46 -22.07
CA SER A 8 40.41 2.52 -22.99
C SER A 8 39.33 2.02 -23.96
N VAL A 9 38.18 2.69 -23.96
CA VAL A 9 37.19 2.62 -25.04
C VAL A 9 37.91 3.04 -26.33
N PRO A 10 37.77 2.31 -27.45
CA PRO A 10 38.41 2.72 -28.69
C PRO A 10 37.75 4.01 -29.20
N ASP A 11 38.58 5.04 -29.39
CA ASP A 11 38.27 6.25 -30.14
C ASP A 11 38.02 5.87 -31.60
N ASN A 12 36.78 5.49 -31.93
CA ASN A 12 36.31 5.43 -33.31
C ASN A 12 35.58 6.74 -33.62
N GLU A 13 36.35 7.78 -33.94
CA GLU A 13 35.89 8.94 -34.72
C GLU A 13 35.68 8.52 -36.20
N ALA A 14 34.86 7.50 -36.44
CA ALA A 14 34.35 7.23 -37.78
C ALA A 14 33.32 8.33 -38.09
N SER A 15 33.61 9.15 -39.08
CA SER A 15 32.79 10.30 -39.50
C SER A 15 31.32 9.89 -39.61
N VAL A 16 30.54 10.31 -38.64
CA VAL A 16 29.11 10.14 -38.56
C VAL A 16 28.50 10.72 -39.84
N ARG A 17 28.01 9.86 -40.74
CA ARG A 17 27.37 10.27 -41.99
C ARG A 17 26.21 11.22 -41.65
N LYS A 18 26.29 12.49 -42.08
CA LYS A 18 25.27 13.57 -41.96
C LYS A 18 24.05 13.18 -41.11
N ILE A 19 24.26 12.98 -39.80
CA ILE A 19 23.17 12.64 -38.91
C ILE A 19 22.27 13.87 -38.82
N GLY A 20 20.96 13.66 -38.81
CA GLY A 20 20.03 14.78 -38.64
C GLY A 20 20.33 15.53 -37.34
N LYS A 21 20.34 16.87 -37.39
CA LYS A 21 20.61 17.76 -36.24
C LYS A 21 19.85 17.38 -34.95
N ALA A 22 18.64 16.82 -35.09
CA ALA A 22 17.84 16.32 -33.97
C ALA A 22 18.49 15.12 -33.26
N LEU A 23 19.06 14.18 -34.01
CA LEU A 23 19.72 13.00 -33.45
C LEU A 23 21.09 13.37 -32.83
N GLU A 24 21.83 14.31 -33.41
CA GLU A 24 23.05 14.86 -32.76
C GLU A 24 22.73 15.51 -31.42
N THR A 25 21.67 16.32 -31.37
CA THR A 25 21.20 16.97 -30.13
C THR A 25 20.78 15.93 -29.09
N TYR A 26 20.09 14.88 -29.53
CA TYR A 26 19.69 13.77 -28.67
C TYR A 26 20.90 13.02 -28.08
N LEU A 27 21.88 12.66 -28.91
CA LEU A 27 23.10 11.96 -28.49
C LEU A 27 23.89 12.81 -27.48
N LYS A 28 24.03 14.12 -27.75
CA LYS A 28 24.66 15.06 -26.83
C LYS A 28 23.93 15.12 -25.49
N ASN A 29 22.60 15.23 -25.50
CA ASN A 29 21.80 15.25 -24.26
C ASN A 29 21.90 13.92 -23.50
N SER A 30 21.93 12.78 -24.21
CA SER A 30 22.12 11.47 -23.60
C SER A 30 23.50 11.35 -22.93
N GLN A 31 24.57 11.81 -23.58
CA GLN A 31 25.92 11.81 -23.01
C GLN A 31 26.00 12.73 -21.79
N GLN A 32 25.43 13.93 -21.88
CA GLN A 32 25.36 14.88 -20.76
C GLN A 32 24.60 14.29 -19.57
N HIS A 33 23.49 13.59 -19.81
CA HIS A 33 22.72 12.93 -18.76
C HIS A 33 23.52 11.81 -18.08
N VAL A 34 24.27 11.00 -18.84
CA VAL A 34 25.15 9.96 -18.28
C VAL A 34 26.24 10.59 -17.41
N ALA A 35 26.94 11.61 -17.92
CA ALA A 35 27.97 12.32 -17.16
C ALA A 35 27.40 12.99 -15.89
N MET A 36 26.20 13.56 -15.96
CA MET A 36 25.50 14.13 -14.81
C MET A 36 25.18 13.06 -13.75
N MET A 37 24.69 11.89 -14.18
CA MET A 37 24.40 10.77 -13.27
C MET A 37 25.65 10.24 -12.58
N GLU A 38 26.75 10.07 -13.31
CA GLU A 38 28.04 9.65 -12.77
C GLU A 38 28.56 10.63 -11.72
N LYS A 39 28.48 11.94 -12.02
CA LYS A 39 28.84 12.99 -11.06
C LYS A 39 28.01 12.90 -9.78
N HIS A 40 26.69 12.78 -9.90
CA HIS A 40 25.81 12.69 -8.73
C HIS A 40 26.02 11.40 -7.92
N ARG A 41 26.39 10.28 -8.56
CA ARG A 41 26.76 9.05 -7.84
C ARG A 41 28.03 9.25 -7.01
N ALA A 42 29.05 9.88 -7.59
CA ALA A 42 30.29 10.22 -6.86
C ALA A 42 30.04 11.20 -5.70
N GLU A 43 29.18 12.20 -5.91
CA GLU A 43 28.76 13.14 -4.87
C GLU A 43 27.99 12.44 -3.74
N PHE A 44 27.08 11.51 -4.07
CA PHE A 44 26.35 10.71 -3.08
C PHE A 44 27.29 9.85 -2.24
N GLU A 45 28.25 9.16 -2.85
CA GLU A 45 29.25 8.37 -2.10
C GLU A 45 30.13 9.23 -1.20
N THR A 46 30.55 10.40 -1.68
CA THR A 46 31.33 11.36 -0.91
C THR A 46 30.51 11.90 0.27
N GLY A 47 29.26 12.28 0.02
CA GLY A 47 28.31 12.70 1.05
C GLY A 47 28.06 11.60 2.09
N ARG A 48 27.98 10.33 1.65
CA ARG A 48 27.79 9.18 2.54
C ARG A 48 28.95 9.01 3.51
N ARG A 49 30.19 9.17 3.03
CA ARG A 49 31.39 9.15 3.88
C ARG A 49 31.41 10.30 4.89
N HIS A 50 31.00 11.51 4.47
CA HIS A 50 30.90 12.65 5.38
C HIS A 50 29.81 12.47 6.43
N LEU A 51 28.65 11.92 6.06
CA LEU A 51 27.57 11.63 6.99
C LEU A 51 27.99 10.61 8.06
N ALA A 52 28.65 9.53 7.65
CA ALA A 52 29.22 8.53 8.56
C ALA A 52 30.17 9.21 9.58
N LYS A 53 31.08 10.06 9.09
CA LYS A 53 32.00 10.82 9.95
C LYS A 53 31.28 11.76 10.93
N MET A 54 30.23 12.47 10.49
CA MET A 54 29.46 13.37 11.37
C MET A 54 28.71 12.63 12.46
N MET A 55 28.17 11.45 12.13
CA MET A 55 27.42 10.62 13.08
C MET A 55 28.33 9.70 13.92
N SER A 56 29.65 9.72 13.68
CA SER A 56 30.63 8.80 14.28
C SER A 56 30.25 7.32 14.08
N LEU A 57 29.70 7.01 12.90
CA LEU A 57 29.33 5.66 12.46
C LEU A 57 30.35 5.13 11.45
N ASP A 58 30.47 3.82 11.35
CA ASP A 58 31.27 3.20 10.29
C ASP A 58 30.53 3.22 8.94
N ILE A 59 31.28 3.26 7.83
CA ILE A 59 30.73 3.35 6.47
C ILE A 59 29.93 2.09 6.11
N HIS A 60 30.35 0.93 6.63
CA HIS A 60 29.73 -0.36 6.36
C HIS A 60 28.44 -0.60 7.14
N GLU A 61 28.26 0.07 8.28
CA GLU A 61 27.04 0.02 9.09
C GLU A 61 25.98 1.04 8.60
N LEU A 62 26.34 1.89 7.65
CA LEU A 62 25.49 2.97 7.17
C LEU A 62 24.52 2.50 6.07
N ASP A 63 23.47 1.80 6.51
CA ASP A 63 22.31 1.45 5.70
C ASP A 63 21.43 2.67 5.36
N GLN A 64 20.58 2.54 4.34
CA GLN A 64 19.70 3.64 3.90
C GLN A 64 18.75 4.13 5.01
N GLU A 65 18.30 3.24 5.90
CA GLU A 65 17.50 3.64 7.06
C GLU A 65 18.29 4.46 8.07
N ALA A 66 19.58 4.13 8.26
CA ALA A 66 20.46 4.89 9.14
C ALA A 66 20.75 6.29 8.54
N ILE A 67 20.90 6.39 7.21
CA ILE A 67 20.98 7.66 6.49
C ILE A 67 19.72 8.50 6.70
N ASP A 68 18.54 7.91 6.50
CA ASP A 68 17.26 8.62 6.66
C ASP A 68 17.08 9.11 8.12
N ARG A 69 17.45 8.30 9.12
CA ARG A 69 17.45 8.70 10.55
C ARG A 69 18.44 9.83 10.85
N ALA A 70 19.66 9.73 10.32
CA ALA A 70 20.69 10.76 10.52
C ALA A 70 20.26 12.10 9.92
N ILE A 71 19.64 12.09 8.74
CA ILE A 71 19.11 13.31 8.10
C ILE A 71 17.93 13.89 8.86
N GLN A 72 17.03 13.05 9.35
CA GLN A 72 15.93 13.52 10.18
C GLN A 72 16.44 14.22 11.46
N TYR A 73 17.56 13.75 12.02
CA TYR A 73 18.19 14.36 13.18
C TYR A 73 18.93 15.66 12.84
N LEU A 74 19.74 15.67 11.78
CA LEU A 74 20.54 16.85 11.38
C LEU A 74 19.68 17.97 10.80
N PHE A 75 18.62 17.63 10.08
CA PHE A 75 17.72 18.57 9.41
C PHE A 75 16.26 18.28 9.78
N PRO A 76 15.84 18.56 11.03
CA PRO A 76 14.49 18.29 11.48
C PRO A 76 13.50 19.17 10.70
N SER A 77 12.61 18.52 9.94
CA SER A 77 11.56 19.18 9.15
C SER A 77 10.18 18.87 9.74
N GLY A 78 9.42 19.93 10.05
CA GLY A 78 8.03 19.83 10.50
C GLY A 78 7.00 19.72 9.38
N LEU A 79 7.44 19.51 8.13
CA LEU A 79 6.53 19.42 6.98
C LEU A 79 5.69 18.14 7.06
N THR A 80 4.37 18.30 6.87
CA THR A 80 3.40 17.19 6.87
C THR A 80 3.68 16.24 5.71
N ASP A 81 4.04 16.77 4.55
CA ASP A 81 4.27 16.00 3.33
C ASP A 81 5.66 15.36 3.35
N PRO A 82 5.77 14.01 3.32
CA PRO A 82 7.06 13.32 3.41
C PRO A 82 7.95 13.59 2.19
N LYS A 83 7.36 13.88 1.02
CA LYS A 83 8.10 14.20 -0.22
C LYS A 83 8.77 15.57 -0.19
N ALA A 84 8.33 16.47 0.67
CA ALA A 84 8.90 17.81 0.81
C ALA A 84 10.00 17.87 1.87
N ARG A 85 10.22 16.77 2.61
CA ARG A 85 11.27 16.68 3.62
C ARG A 85 12.65 16.51 2.95
N PRO A 86 13.73 16.91 3.63
CA PRO A 86 15.09 16.62 3.16
C PRO A 86 15.31 15.10 3.05
N VAL A 87 15.83 14.63 1.93
CA VAL A 87 16.13 13.21 1.66
C VAL A 87 17.47 13.10 0.94
N MET A 88 18.29 12.14 1.35
CA MET A 88 19.51 11.75 0.64
C MET A 88 19.39 10.28 0.24
N ARG A 89 19.20 10.05 -1.06
CA ARG A 89 19.06 8.71 -1.66
C ARG A 89 19.92 8.60 -2.91
N PRO A 90 20.18 7.38 -3.39
CA PRO A 90 20.87 7.17 -4.65
C PRO A 90 20.21 7.96 -5.80
N PRO A 91 21.00 8.56 -6.71
CA PRO A 91 20.46 9.37 -7.80
C PRO A 91 19.44 8.63 -8.68
N ASP A 92 19.60 7.32 -8.85
CA ASP A 92 18.74 6.47 -9.68
C ASP A 92 17.28 6.37 -9.18
N GLU A 93 17.04 6.62 -7.89
CA GLU A 93 15.71 6.63 -7.29
C GLU A 93 15.06 8.01 -7.28
N VAL A 94 15.89 9.05 -7.14
CA VAL A 94 15.43 10.44 -6.97
C VAL A 94 15.19 11.10 -8.31
N LEU A 95 16.14 10.94 -9.24
CA LEU A 95 16.07 11.57 -10.55
C LEU A 95 15.17 10.78 -11.50
N PRO A 96 14.43 11.45 -12.39
CA PRO A 96 13.60 10.78 -13.37
C PRO A 96 14.48 9.96 -14.33
N LYS A 97 14.07 8.73 -14.60
CA LYS A 97 14.75 7.87 -15.58
C LYS A 97 14.65 8.48 -16.98
N PHE A 98 15.79 8.75 -17.59
CA PHE A 98 15.86 9.17 -18.98
C PHE A 98 15.58 7.97 -19.89
N GLN A 99 14.63 8.11 -20.81
CA GLN A 99 14.37 7.10 -21.83
C GLN A 99 15.47 7.17 -22.89
N ARG A 100 16.45 6.28 -22.77
CA ARG A 100 17.50 6.12 -23.76
C ARG A 100 16.99 5.27 -24.93
N PHE A 101 17.11 5.82 -26.13
CA PHE A 101 16.97 5.12 -27.39
C PHE A 101 18.36 4.70 -27.84
N THR A 102 18.43 3.48 -28.36
CA THR A 102 19.63 2.91 -28.94
C THR A 102 19.55 3.04 -30.45
N PHE A 103 20.67 3.48 -31.02
CA PHE A 103 20.85 3.67 -32.46
C PHE A 103 22.13 2.95 -32.86
N ASP A 104 22.11 2.35 -34.04
CA ASP A 104 23.30 1.84 -34.71
C ASP A 104 24.24 3.00 -35.10
N GLU A 105 25.49 2.67 -35.45
CA GLU A 105 26.50 3.64 -35.92
C GLU A 105 26.01 4.47 -37.13
N GLU A 106 25.07 3.93 -37.92
CA GLU A 106 24.45 4.61 -39.06
C GLU A 106 23.26 5.51 -38.67
N GLY A 107 22.93 5.62 -37.38
CA GLY A 107 21.79 6.38 -36.87
C GLY A 107 20.43 5.68 -37.04
N LYS A 108 20.44 4.38 -37.37
CA LYS A 108 19.24 3.55 -37.46
C LYS A 108 18.77 3.14 -36.06
N PRO A 109 17.49 3.33 -35.69
CA PRO A 109 16.98 2.81 -34.41
C PRO A 109 17.04 1.28 -34.36
N GLU A 110 17.46 0.71 -33.23
CA GLU A 110 17.51 -0.76 -33.05
C GLU A 110 16.10 -1.39 -33.11
N GLY A 111 15.12 -0.71 -32.52
CA GLY A 111 13.75 -1.22 -32.42
C GLY A 111 12.91 -0.92 -33.66
N THR A 112 12.30 -1.95 -34.25
CA THR A 112 11.38 -1.81 -35.40
C THR A 112 10.18 -0.89 -35.10
N ARG A 113 9.75 -0.85 -33.83
CA ARG A 113 8.61 -0.07 -33.35
C ARG A 113 8.95 1.38 -32.99
N PHE A 114 10.18 1.83 -33.21
CA PHE A 114 10.62 3.18 -32.87
C PHE A 114 9.73 4.28 -33.50
N PHE A 115 9.35 4.10 -34.77
CA PHE A 115 8.55 5.08 -35.51
C PHE A 115 7.07 5.15 -35.08
N THR A 116 6.63 4.32 -34.13
CA THR A 116 5.28 4.38 -33.56
C THR A 116 5.13 5.42 -32.45
N LEU A 117 6.20 6.16 -32.12
CA LEU A 117 6.34 7.10 -31.01
C LEU A 117 6.32 6.44 -29.62
N ASN A 118 5.51 5.40 -29.42
CA ASN A 118 5.39 4.66 -28.16
C ASN A 118 5.81 3.18 -28.31
N PRO A 119 7.09 2.88 -28.58
CA PRO A 119 7.54 1.53 -28.91
C PRO A 119 7.23 0.48 -27.84
N LYS A 120 7.17 0.83 -26.55
CA LYS A 120 7.02 -0.18 -25.48
C LYS A 120 5.57 -0.61 -25.29
N ILE A 121 4.60 0.30 -25.38
CA ILE A 121 3.18 -0.07 -25.29
C ILE A 121 2.71 -0.87 -26.52
N TYR A 122 3.12 -0.47 -27.73
CA TYR A 122 2.90 -1.28 -28.94
C TYR A 122 3.73 -2.57 -28.92
N GLY A 123 4.87 -2.53 -28.22
CA GLY A 123 5.62 -3.67 -27.69
C GLY A 123 4.71 -4.73 -27.08
N LEU A 124 4.08 -4.33 -25.98
CA LEU A 124 3.19 -5.12 -25.16
C LEU A 124 1.95 -5.61 -25.91
N MET A 125 1.29 -4.74 -26.69
CA MET A 125 0.10 -5.16 -27.44
C MET A 125 0.39 -6.28 -28.45
N SER A 126 1.53 -6.21 -29.14
CA SER A 126 1.93 -7.31 -30.04
C SER A 126 2.25 -8.59 -29.28
N GLU A 127 2.86 -8.49 -28.09
CA GLU A 127 3.14 -9.64 -27.25
C GLU A 127 1.85 -10.33 -26.80
N ILE A 128 0.85 -9.54 -26.34
CA ILE A 128 -0.49 -10.04 -26.03
C ILE A 128 -1.10 -10.74 -27.25
N GLY A 129 -0.97 -10.16 -28.45
CA GLY A 129 -1.46 -10.78 -29.69
C GLY A 129 -0.80 -12.14 -29.99
N VAL A 130 0.53 -12.24 -29.86
CA VAL A 130 1.26 -13.51 -30.05
C VAL A 130 0.85 -14.55 -29.00
N LYS A 131 0.71 -14.14 -27.74
CA LYS A 131 0.25 -15.02 -26.65
C LYS A 131 -1.19 -15.49 -26.88
N THR A 132 -2.07 -14.62 -27.33
CA THR A 132 -3.46 -14.93 -27.69
C THR A 132 -3.50 -16.00 -28.78
N GLN A 133 -2.72 -15.82 -29.85
CA GLN A 133 -2.63 -16.80 -30.92
C GLN A 133 -2.03 -18.13 -30.45
N SER A 134 -1.04 -18.09 -29.55
CA SER A 134 -0.44 -19.28 -28.96
C SER A 134 -1.45 -20.08 -28.12
N VAL A 135 -2.25 -19.39 -27.30
CA VAL A 135 -3.30 -20.02 -26.47
C VAL A 135 -4.39 -20.63 -27.36
N MET A 136 -4.83 -19.92 -28.41
CA MET A 136 -5.81 -20.44 -29.37
C MET A 136 -5.30 -21.72 -30.06
N LYS A 137 -4.08 -21.69 -30.60
CA LYS A 137 -3.47 -22.86 -31.25
C LYS A 137 -3.33 -24.04 -30.28
N PHE A 138 -2.86 -23.77 -29.06
CA PHE A 138 -2.74 -24.80 -28.04
C PHE A 138 -4.09 -25.43 -27.72
N TYR A 139 -5.13 -24.61 -27.57
CA TYR A 139 -6.49 -25.11 -27.32
C TYR A 139 -6.95 -25.99 -28.49
N ASP A 140 -6.87 -25.51 -29.73
CA ASP A 140 -7.30 -26.25 -30.92
C ASP A 140 -6.59 -27.61 -31.08
N GLU A 141 -5.30 -27.70 -30.76
CA GLU A 141 -4.51 -28.94 -30.82
C GLU A 141 -4.88 -29.96 -29.73
N HIS A 142 -5.34 -29.50 -28.56
CA HIS A 142 -5.55 -30.34 -27.38
C HIS A 142 -7.01 -30.56 -27.03
N VAL A 143 -7.94 -29.90 -27.72
CA VAL A 143 -9.38 -30.16 -27.63
C VAL A 143 -9.66 -31.61 -28.06
N GLY A 144 -10.10 -32.43 -27.10
CA GLY A 144 -10.41 -33.85 -27.30
C GLY A 144 -9.22 -34.81 -27.10
N SER A 145 -8.02 -34.30 -26.87
CA SER A 145 -6.85 -35.13 -26.50
C SER A 145 -6.91 -35.54 -25.03
N ARG A 146 -6.60 -36.81 -24.73
CA ARG A 146 -6.52 -37.32 -23.34
C ARG A 146 -5.20 -36.96 -22.62
N SER A 147 -4.28 -36.31 -23.32
CA SER A 147 -2.90 -36.10 -22.87
C SER A 147 -2.70 -34.85 -22.01
N VAL A 148 -3.64 -33.90 -21.99
CA VAL A 148 -3.48 -32.60 -21.31
C VAL A 148 -4.32 -32.52 -20.04
N ASN A 149 -3.77 -31.87 -19.01
CA ASN A 149 -4.48 -31.62 -17.78
C ASN A 149 -5.68 -30.71 -18.05
N LYS A 150 -6.86 -31.12 -17.59
CA LYS A 150 -8.08 -30.33 -17.77
C LYS A 150 -7.96 -28.91 -17.22
N ASN A 151 -7.19 -28.72 -16.15
CA ASN A 151 -6.96 -27.40 -15.54
C ASN A 151 -6.27 -26.42 -16.48
N ASP A 152 -5.44 -26.91 -17.41
CA ASP A 152 -4.71 -26.06 -18.36
C ASP A 152 -5.60 -25.59 -19.51
N LEU A 153 -6.75 -26.25 -19.74
CA LEU A 153 -7.76 -25.89 -20.73
C LEU A 153 -8.80 -24.90 -20.19
N GLU A 154 -8.87 -24.73 -18.86
CA GLU A 154 -9.76 -23.76 -18.22
C GLU A 154 -9.26 -22.32 -18.42
N PRO A 155 -10.15 -21.31 -18.34
CA PRO A 155 -9.73 -19.92 -18.37
C PRO A 155 -8.94 -19.55 -17.10
N ALA A 156 -8.05 -18.57 -17.22
CA ALA A 156 -7.21 -18.10 -16.13
C ALA A 156 -8.07 -17.58 -14.96
N ASN A 157 -7.81 -18.09 -13.75
CA ASN A 157 -8.47 -17.58 -12.55
C ASN A 157 -7.85 -16.24 -12.14
N LEU A 158 -8.65 -15.18 -12.24
CA LEU A 158 -8.24 -13.79 -11.96
C LEU A 158 -8.89 -13.23 -10.69
N SER A 159 -9.61 -14.07 -9.95
CA SER A 159 -10.27 -13.70 -8.69
C SER A 159 -9.26 -13.18 -7.67
N GLY A 160 -9.63 -12.13 -6.93
CA GLY A 160 -8.77 -11.53 -5.90
C GLY A 160 -7.65 -10.64 -6.43
N SER A 161 -7.61 -10.35 -7.73
CA SER A 161 -6.64 -9.44 -8.35
C SER A 161 -7.31 -8.42 -9.25
N GLN A 162 -6.70 -7.25 -9.42
CA GLN A 162 -7.15 -6.19 -10.34
C GLN A 162 -6.05 -5.82 -11.34
N TRP A 163 -6.43 -5.29 -12.49
CA TRP A 163 -5.47 -4.75 -13.46
C TRP A 163 -4.69 -3.57 -12.88
N ILE A 164 -3.40 -3.48 -13.21
CA ILE A 164 -2.55 -2.34 -12.85
C ILE A 164 -3.15 -1.04 -13.40
N THR A 165 -3.21 0.02 -12.58
CA THR A 165 -3.72 1.33 -13.01
C THR A 165 -2.86 1.97 -14.10
N ALA A 166 -3.45 2.87 -14.90
CA ALA A 166 -2.76 3.54 -16.01
C ALA A 166 -1.42 4.19 -15.60
N ASP A 167 -1.37 4.86 -14.43
CA ASP A 167 -0.15 5.51 -13.95
C ASP A 167 0.95 4.52 -13.57
N LYS A 168 0.56 3.38 -12.98
CA LYS A 168 1.50 2.32 -12.64
C LYS A 168 2.01 1.61 -13.89
N MET A 169 1.16 1.43 -14.91
CA MET A 169 1.58 0.89 -16.20
C MET A 169 2.54 1.85 -16.93
N LYS A 170 2.28 3.17 -16.91
CA LYS A 170 3.22 4.21 -17.41
C LYS A 170 4.58 4.13 -16.71
N LYS A 171 4.59 3.93 -15.39
CA LYS A 171 5.83 3.74 -14.62
C LYS A 171 6.55 2.45 -14.98
N LYS A 172 5.83 1.32 -15.07
CA LYS A 172 6.40 -0.01 -15.43
C LYS A 172 7.06 0.03 -16.81
N LEU A 173 6.39 0.62 -17.80
CA LEU A 173 6.93 0.78 -19.15
C LEU A 173 7.93 1.95 -19.25
N SER A 174 7.95 2.88 -18.29
CA SER A 174 8.70 4.14 -18.36
C SER A 174 8.42 4.90 -19.67
N GLU A 175 7.13 4.97 -20.03
CA GLU A 175 6.64 5.59 -21.27
C GLU A 175 5.30 6.29 -21.00
N LYS A 176 5.07 7.41 -21.67
CA LYS A 176 3.82 8.19 -21.57
C LYS A 176 2.87 7.76 -22.68
N PHE A 177 1.61 7.49 -22.35
CA PHE A 177 0.58 7.13 -23.33
C PHE A 177 -0.79 7.69 -22.94
N SER A 178 -1.69 7.75 -23.93
CA SER A 178 -3.09 8.20 -23.78
C SER A 178 -3.93 7.19 -23.00
N ASN A 179 -4.97 7.67 -22.30
CA ASN A 179 -5.92 6.81 -21.62
C ASN A 179 -6.70 5.91 -22.59
N GLU A 180 -6.84 6.32 -23.85
CA GLU A 180 -7.47 5.50 -24.91
C GLU A 180 -6.64 4.25 -25.22
N LEU A 181 -5.31 4.41 -25.34
CA LEU A 181 -4.39 3.29 -25.56
C LEU A 181 -4.39 2.34 -24.36
N TYR A 182 -4.49 2.87 -23.15
CA TYR A 182 -4.65 2.05 -21.96
C TYR A 182 -5.91 1.19 -22.03
N ALA A 183 -7.06 1.78 -22.41
CA ALA A 183 -8.31 1.03 -22.54
C ALA A 183 -8.19 -0.10 -23.57
N GLN A 184 -7.54 0.16 -24.71
CA GLN A 184 -7.29 -0.88 -25.73
C GLN A 184 -6.42 -2.03 -25.20
N VAL A 185 -5.37 -1.72 -24.43
CA VAL A 185 -4.51 -2.73 -23.79
C VAL A 185 -5.30 -3.59 -22.80
N ILE A 186 -6.16 -2.97 -21.98
CA ILE A 186 -7.00 -3.71 -21.02
C ILE A 186 -7.98 -4.63 -21.75
N ILE A 187 -8.63 -4.16 -22.82
CA ILE A 187 -9.51 -5.00 -23.65
C ILE A 187 -8.74 -6.21 -24.21
N ALA A 188 -7.51 -6.00 -24.70
CA ALA A 188 -6.68 -7.09 -25.21
C ALA A 188 -6.31 -8.11 -24.11
N PHE A 189 -6.02 -7.64 -22.89
CA PHE A 189 -5.75 -8.49 -21.74
C PHE A 189 -6.99 -9.26 -21.27
N GLU A 190 -8.16 -8.62 -21.22
CA GLU A 190 -9.44 -9.26 -20.89
C GLU A 190 -9.83 -10.30 -21.94
N HIS A 191 -9.56 -10.02 -23.21
CA HIS A 191 -9.72 -11.00 -24.28
C HIS A 191 -8.81 -12.20 -24.04
N LEU A 192 -7.50 -12.01 -23.84
CA LEU A 192 -6.57 -13.11 -23.55
C LEU A 192 -6.99 -13.93 -22.33
N ALA A 193 -7.46 -13.27 -21.28
CA ALA A 193 -7.95 -13.90 -20.05
C ALA A 193 -9.24 -14.71 -20.21
N SER A 194 -10.14 -14.29 -21.11
CA SER A 194 -11.43 -14.96 -21.32
C SER A 194 -11.31 -16.20 -22.21
N LEU A 195 -10.18 -16.37 -22.91
CA LEU A 195 -9.96 -17.55 -23.75
C LEU A 195 -9.84 -18.83 -22.92
N PRO A 196 -10.40 -19.95 -23.42
CA PRO A 196 -10.11 -21.26 -22.85
C PRO A 196 -8.64 -21.61 -23.14
N GLY A 197 -7.94 -22.17 -22.17
CA GLY A 197 -6.49 -22.41 -22.25
C GLY A 197 -5.60 -21.28 -21.72
N SER A 198 -6.19 -20.16 -21.30
CA SER A 198 -5.43 -18.99 -20.82
C SER A 198 -4.69 -19.23 -19.49
N ALA A 199 -5.03 -20.31 -18.77
CA ALA A 199 -4.30 -20.74 -17.57
C ALA A 199 -2.80 -20.95 -17.81
N ILE A 200 -2.39 -21.33 -19.02
CA ILE A 200 -0.98 -21.53 -19.41
C ILE A 200 -0.18 -20.22 -19.31
N GLU A 201 -0.81 -19.11 -19.69
CA GLU A 201 -0.21 -17.77 -19.69
C GLU A 201 -0.55 -16.99 -18.40
N GLN A 202 -0.94 -17.69 -17.33
CA GLN A 202 -1.26 -17.05 -16.04
C GLN A 202 -0.07 -16.28 -15.48
N LYS A 203 1.17 -16.73 -15.71
CA LYS A 203 2.39 -16.01 -15.28
C LYS A 203 2.46 -14.63 -15.93
N PHE A 204 2.26 -14.56 -17.25
CA PHE A 204 2.27 -13.31 -18.01
C PHE A 204 1.14 -12.37 -17.55
N LEU A 205 -0.09 -12.90 -17.37
CA LEU A 205 -1.21 -12.11 -16.86
C LEU A 205 -0.93 -11.56 -15.45
N SER A 206 -0.32 -12.37 -14.58
CA SER A 206 -0.01 -12.01 -13.19
C SER A 206 0.99 -10.86 -13.09
N GLU A 207 1.91 -10.69 -14.04
CA GLU A 207 2.84 -9.56 -14.07
C GLU A 207 2.14 -8.20 -14.22
N PHE A 208 0.95 -8.19 -14.81
CA PHE A 208 0.14 -6.99 -15.03
C PHE A 208 -1.08 -6.90 -14.10
N ARG A 209 -1.10 -7.75 -13.07
CA ARG A 209 -2.13 -7.79 -12.02
C ARG A 209 -1.54 -7.36 -10.70
N GLU A 210 -2.38 -6.73 -9.89
CA GLU A 210 -2.09 -6.46 -8.49
C GLU A 210 -3.06 -7.27 -7.63
N PRO A 211 -2.60 -7.90 -6.54
CA PRO A 211 -3.51 -8.48 -5.59
C PRO A 211 -4.43 -7.37 -5.10
N MET A 212 -5.74 -7.59 -5.23
CA MET A 212 -6.70 -6.72 -4.61
C MET A 212 -6.47 -6.92 -3.12
N THR A 213 -5.88 -5.92 -2.46
CA THR A 213 -5.73 -5.95 -1.02
C THR A 213 -7.14 -6.06 -0.45
N ALA A 214 -7.58 -7.27 -0.11
CA ALA A 214 -8.45 -7.46 1.03
C ALA A 214 -7.72 -6.75 2.15
N SER A 215 -8.18 -5.56 2.50
CA SER A 215 -7.55 -4.78 3.54
C SER A 215 -7.46 -5.67 4.76
N THR A 216 -6.23 -5.92 5.21
CA THR A 216 -5.84 -6.80 6.32
C THR A 216 -5.83 -8.30 6.02
N GLY A 217 -4.62 -8.90 6.10
CA GLY A 217 -4.48 -10.35 6.27
C GLY A 217 -5.38 -10.83 7.42
N SER A 218 -6.11 -11.91 7.17
CA SER A 218 -7.19 -12.52 8.00
C SER A 218 -8.57 -11.84 8.04
N LYS A 219 -8.76 -10.60 7.56
CA LYS A 219 -10.06 -9.91 7.69
C LYS A 219 -10.73 -9.79 6.34
N LEU A 220 -11.49 -10.83 5.97
CA LEU A 220 -12.32 -10.76 4.78
C LEU A 220 -13.35 -9.63 4.89
N PHE A 221 -13.93 -9.38 6.08
CA PHE A 221 -14.83 -8.27 6.38
C PHE A 221 -14.90 -8.04 7.91
N GLY A 222 -14.92 -6.78 8.36
CA GLY A 222 -15.25 -6.39 9.75
C GLY A 222 -14.11 -5.88 10.64
N PRO A 223 -14.42 -5.27 11.80
CA PRO A 223 -13.44 -4.81 12.78
C PRO A 223 -12.65 -5.98 13.39
N ALA A 224 -11.49 -5.69 13.99
CA ALA A 224 -10.72 -6.70 14.72
C ALA A 224 -11.57 -7.26 15.88
N ILE A 225 -11.77 -8.57 15.90
CA ILE A 225 -12.39 -9.24 17.05
C ILE A 225 -11.42 -9.11 18.23
N PRO A 226 -11.84 -8.55 19.36
CA PRO A 226 -11.00 -8.45 20.56
C PRO A 226 -10.62 -9.83 21.10
N GLU A 227 -9.43 -9.96 21.66
CA GLU A 227 -9.00 -11.22 22.27
C GLU A 227 -9.78 -11.47 23.58
N VAL A 228 -10.27 -12.71 23.73
CA VAL A 228 -10.99 -13.15 24.94
C VAL A 228 -9.98 -13.56 25.99
N GLN A 229 -10.04 -12.91 27.16
CA GLN A 229 -9.18 -13.20 28.30
C GLN A 229 -9.99 -13.91 29.40
N ILE A 230 -9.32 -14.76 30.18
CA ILE A 230 -9.93 -15.42 31.35
C ILE A 230 -9.38 -14.74 32.60
N CYS A 231 -10.27 -14.24 33.46
CA CYS A 231 -9.88 -13.63 34.71
C CYS A 231 -9.43 -14.72 35.71
N ALA A 232 -8.19 -14.63 36.19
CA ALA A 232 -7.61 -15.65 37.09
C ALA A 232 -8.35 -15.80 38.43
N GLU A 233 -8.98 -14.73 38.91
CA GLU A 233 -9.68 -14.72 40.21
C GLU A 233 -11.12 -15.25 40.13
N THR A 234 -11.82 -14.93 39.04
CA THR A 234 -13.25 -15.26 38.89
C THR A 234 -13.49 -16.44 37.94
N ASN A 235 -12.45 -16.89 37.22
CA ASN A 235 -12.50 -17.89 36.15
C ASN A 235 -13.56 -17.57 35.07
N ARG A 236 -13.85 -16.28 34.85
CA ARG A 236 -14.81 -15.80 33.86
C ARG A 236 -14.10 -15.26 32.63
N ARG A 237 -14.72 -15.48 31.47
CA ARG A 237 -14.29 -14.89 30.20
C ARG A 237 -14.69 -13.42 30.17
N PHE A 238 -13.77 -12.59 29.73
CA PHE A 238 -14.03 -11.18 29.48
C PHE A 238 -13.28 -10.70 28.24
N ALA A 239 -13.84 -9.68 27.58
CA ALA A 239 -13.18 -8.96 26.50
C ALA A 239 -13.16 -7.48 26.85
N GLU A 240 -12.04 -6.83 26.56
CA GLU A 240 -11.80 -5.42 26.89
C GLU A 240 -11.41 -4.65 25.63
N VAL A 241 -12.12 -3.54 25.37
CA VAL A 241 -11.88 -2.67 24.22
C VAL A 241 -11.94 -1.21 24.62
N THR A 242 -11.04 -0.42 24.05
CA THR A 242 -11.08 1.04 24.16
C THR A 242 -11.77 1.63 22.93
N THR A 243 -12.83 2.41 23.15
CA THR A 243 -13.60 3.06 22.10
C THR A 243 -13.73 4.55 22.36
N HIS A 244 -14.11 5.32 21.35
CA HIS A 244 -14.33 6.75 21.48
C HIS A 244 -15.59 7.19 20.73
N CYS A 245 -16.25 8.21 21.25
CA CYS A 245 -17.32 8.93 20.57
C CYS A 245 -17.16 10.42 20.88
N LYS A 246 -16.89 11.23 19.84
CA LYS A 246 -16.47 12.63 20.03
C LYS A 246 -15.26 12.67 20.99
N ASP A 247 -15.28 13.56 21.99
CA ASP A 247 -14.20 13.71 22.97
C ASP A 247 -14.26 12.70 24.13
N THR A 248 -15.29 11.84 24.17
CA THR A 248 -15.47 10.84 25.23
C THR A 248 -14.83 9.52 24.81
N ARG A 249 -13.85 9.05 25.60
CA ARG A 249 -13.23 7.73 25.48
C ARG A 249 -13.80 6.81 26.55
N ALA A 250 -14.09 5.57 26.19
CA ALA A 250 -14.60 4.56 27.11
C ALA A 250 -13.81 3.26 26.95
N THR A 251 -13.27 2.76 28.05
CA THR A 251 -12.71 1.40 28.13
C THR A 251 -13.79 0.49 28.69
N VAL A 252 -14.29 -0.40 27.83
CA VAL A 252 -15.43 -1.26 28.12
C VAL A 252 -14.94 -2.68 28.27
N ARG A 253 -15.27 -3.29 29.41
CA ARG A 253 -15.06 -4.69 29.73
C ARG A 253 -16.40 -5.39 29.77
N VAL A 254 -16.59 -6.38 28.90
CA VAL A 254 -17.78 -7.25 28.90
C VAL A 254 -17.38 -8.58 29.51
N ILE A 255 -18.14 -9.05 30.49
CA ILE A 255 -17.86 -10.27 31.26
C ILE A 255 -18.99 -11.27 31.00
N ASP A 256 -18.65 -12.51 30.63
CA ASP A 256 -19.60 -13.61 30.42
C ASP A 256 -20.11 -14.19 31.75
N ALA A 257 -21.25 -14.87 31.69
CA ALA A 257 -21.99 -15.40 32.85
C ALA A 257 -22.31 -14.34 33.92
N GLY A 258 -22.75 -13.17 33.45
CA GLY A 258 -23.25 -12.06 34.26
C GLY A 258 -24.73 -12.15 34.61
N LYS A 259 -25.24 -11.09 35.24
CA LYS A 259 -26.68 -10.88 35.54
C LYS A 259 -27.28 -9.71 34.75
N GLY A 260 -26.58 -9.19 33.74
CA GLY A 260 -27.02 -8.01 32.98
C GLY A 260 -26.72 -6.69 33.67
N LYS A 261 -25.72 -6.64 34.57
CA LYS A 261 -25.39 -5.44 35.32
C LYS A 261 -24.56 -4.48 34.46
N TYR A 262 -24.95 -3.22 34.49
CA TYR A 262 -24.17 -2.12 33.92
C TYR A 262 -23.54 -1.34 35.06
N ASP A 263 -22.21 -1.22 35.03
CA ASP A 263 -21.41 -0.40 35.94
C ASP A 263 -20.56 0.55 35.08
N ILE A 264 -21.01 1.79 34.95
CA ILE A 264 -20.34 2.83 34.15
C ILE A 264 -19.85 3.91 35.12
N ASP A 265 -18.56 3.90 35.44
CA ASP A 265 -17.95 4.78 36.47
C ASP A 265 -18.69 4.74 37.83
N GLY A 266 -19.23 3.57 38.22
CA GLY A 266 -20.04 3.39 39.43
C GLY A 266 -21.52 3.72 39.25
N LEU A 267 -21.96 4.14 38.06
CA LEU A 267 -23.36 4.40 37.73
C LEU A 267 -24.03 3.16 37.14
N GLN A 268 -25.24 2.89 37.61
CA GLN A 268 -26.11 1.84 37.10
C GLN A 268 -27.02 2.35 35.98
N LEU A 269 -27.69 1.43 35.30
CA LEU A 269 -28.61 1.76 34.20
C LEU A 269 -29.74 2.72 34.64
N HIS A 270 -30.22 2.61 35.88
CA HIS A 270 -31.29 3.45 36.42
C HIS A 270 -30.87 4.91 36.66
N ASP A 271 -29.57 5.17 36.81
CA ASP A 271 -29.05 6.52 37.05
C ASP A 271 -29.13 7.39 35.78
N PHE A 272 -29.23 6.76 34.61
CA PHE A 272 -29.45 7.43 33.33
C PHE A 272 -30.92 7.86 33.18
N ARG A 273 -31.21 9.11 33.57
CA ARG A 273 -32.55 9.72 33.48
C ARG A 273 -33.16 9.63 32.07
N HIS A 274 -32.37 9.88 31.03
CA HIS A 274 -32.84 9.88 29.65
C HIS A 274 -33.10 8.45 29.14
N LEU A 275 -34.30 8.19 28.62
CA LEU A 275 -34.66 6.90 28.03
C LEU A 275 -33.72 6.52 26.87
N GLN A 276 -33.44 7.48 25.98
CA GLN A 276 -32.55 7.28 24.84
C GLN A 276 -31.15 6.79 25.26
N ALA A 277 -30.62 7.25 26.40
CA ALA A 277 -29.31 6.80 26.89
C ALA A 277 -29.33 5.32 27.27
N ARG A 278 -30.41 4.88 27.93
CA ARG A 278 -30.61 3.47 28.31
C ARG A 278 -30.83 2.58 27.09
N GLU A 279 -31.65 3.00 26.14
CA GLU A 279 -31.86 2.29 24.88
C GLU A 279 -30.54 2.08 24.11
N ILE A 280 -29.70 3.11 24.03
CA ILE A 280 -28.40 3.04 23.36
C ILE A 280 -27.48 2.01 24.04
N LEU A 281 -27.46 1.95 25.38
CA LEU A 281 -26.63 0.99 26.14
C LEU A 281 -27.11 -0.46 25.97
N LEU A 282 -28.43 -0.66 25.91
CA LEU A 282 -29.04 -1.98 25.77
C LEU A 282 -29.05 -2.49 24.32
N ALA A 283 -29.02 -1.60 23.33
CA ALA A 283 -29.19 -1.95 21.92
C ALA A 283 -28.33 -3.12 21.43
N PRO A 284 -27.02 -3.22 21.75
CA PRO A 284 -26.20 -4.35 21.30
C PRO A 284 -26.71 -5.69 21.84
N MET A 285 -27.11 -5.72 23.11
CA MET A 285 -27.63 -6.93 23.79
C MET A 285 -29.03 -7.32 23.32
N ILE A 286 -29.84 -6.32 22.91
CA ILE A 286 -31.15 -6.55 22.31
C ILE A 286 -30.99 -7.18 20.91
N ILE A 287 -30.11 -6.60 20.09
CA ILE A 287 -29.86 -7.08 18.72
C ILE A 287 -29.28 -8.51 18.73
N SER A 288 -28.36 -8.80 19.65
CA SER A 288 -27.77 -10.14 19.79
C SER A 288 -28.65 -11.14 20.55
N GLN A 289 -29.82 -10.73 21.08
CA GLN A 289 -30.70 -11.55 21.94
C GLN A 289 -29.99 -12.11 23.19
N THR A 290 -28.98 -11.41 23.72
CA THR A 290 -28.20 -11.83 24.90
C THR A 290 -28.45 -10.92 26.11
N LEU A 291 -29.63 -10.32 26.20
CA LEU A 291 -30.02 -9.48 27.32
C LEU A 291 -29.96 -10.26 28.65
N GLY A 292 -29.26 -9.71 29.64
CA GLY A 292 -29.13 -10.34 30.96
C GLY A 292 -28.01 -11.35 31.11
N ARG A 293 -27.34 -11.75 30.01
CA ARG A 293 -26.24 -12.75 30.04
C ARG A 293 -24.88 -12.16 30.39
N PHE A 294 -24.62 -10.92 29.98
CA PHE A 294 -23.31 -10.28 30.15
C PHE A 294 -23.37 -9.16 31.17
N ASP A 295 -22.30 -9.01 31.95
CA ASP A 295 -22.09 -7.82 32.78
C ASP A 295 -21.17 -6.85 32.03
N VAL A 296 -21.53 -5.57 32.00
CA VAL A 296 -20.80 -4.51 31.31
C VAL A 296 -20.20 -3.59 32.35
N LYS A 297 -18.88 -3.52 32.40
CA LYS A 297 -18.14 -2.54 33.19
C LYS A 297 -17.46 -1.55 32.25
N ALA A 298 -17.67 -0.25 32.43
CA ALA A 298 -17.03 0.77 31.62
C ALA A 298 -16.39 1.83 32.51
N THR A 299 -15.19 2.24 32.15
CA THR A 299 -14.54 3.44 32.72
C THR A 299 -14.38 4.49 31.64
N THR A 300 -14.78 5.72 31.92
CA THR A 300 -14.77 6.80 30.92
C THR A 300 -13.73 7.87 31.22
N SER A 301 -13.19 8.46 30.15
CA SER A 301 -12.28 9.59 30.23
C SER A 301 -12.57 10.57 29.10
N CYS A 302 -12.36 11.87 29.36
CA CYS A 302 -12.50 12.93 28.37
C CYS A 302 -11.13 13.36 27.86
N ILE A 303 -11.01 13.56 26.54
CA ILE A 303 -9.76 13.98 25.88
C ILE A 303 -9.50 15.48 26.13
N SER A 304 -10.56 16.29 26.20
CA SER A 304 -10.48 17.72 26.53
C SER A 304 -10.50 17.91 28.05
N ASN A 305 -9.36 18.26 28.65
CA ASN A 305 -9.29 18.78 30.03
C ASN A 305 -9.74 20.25 30.08
N SER A 306 -10.98 20.56 29.67
CA SER A 306 -11.50 21.93 29.81
C SER A 306 -12.99 22.01 29.53
N LEU A 307 -13.78 22.12 30.60
CA LEU A 307 -14.75 23.18 30.82
C LEU A 307 -15.11 23.13 32.32
N PRO A 308 -14.98 24.23 33.09
CA PRO A 308 -15.57 24.29 34.41
C PRO A 308 -17.08 24.14 34.25
N GLU A 309 -17.65 23.08 34.83
CA GLU A 309 -19.10 22.99 34.99
C GLU A 309 -19.57 24.25 35.73
N ALA A 310 -20.68 24.83 35.26
CA ALA A 310 -21.30 26.04 35.79
C ALA A 310 -21.28 26.09 37.33
N PRO A 311 -21.16 27.28 37.95
CA PRO A 311 -20.74 27.47 39.35
C PRO A 311 -21.59 26.79 40.45
N ASN A 312 -22.72 26.16 40.13
CA ASN A 312 -23.68 25.61 41.09
C ASN A 312 -24.10 24.15 40.83
N ARG A 313 -23.20 23.28 40.34
CA ARG A 313 -23.49 21.84 40.22
C ARG A 313 -22.41 21.01 40.91
N GLU A 314 -22.83 20.06 41.76
CA GLU A 314 -21.95 19.05 42.34
C GLU A 314 -21.16 18.35 41.23
N PRO A 315 -19.84 18.07 41.42
CA PRO A 315 -19.01 17.48 40.40
C PRO A 315 -19.60 16.12 40.00
N LEU A 316 -20.10 16.05 38.77
CA LEU A 316 -20.59 14.79 38.25
C LEU A 316 -19.39 13.84 38.08
N LYS A 317 -19.44 12.69 38.76
CA LYS A 317 -18.47 11.57 38.66
C LYS A 317 -18.35 10.95 37.25
N ARG A 318 -18.87 11.59 36.20
CA ARG A 318 -18.80 11.09 34.82
C ARG A 318 -17.93 12.01 33.97
N SER A 319 -16.94 11.44 33.31
CA SER A 319 -16.11 12.15 32.34
C SER A 319 -16.68 11.93 30.94
N GLY A 320 -17.73 12.66 30.58
CA GLY A 320 -18.31 12.58 29.22
C GLY A 320 -19.68 13.26 29.05
N GLY A 321 -19.99 13.63 27.81
CA GLY A 321 -21.28 14.23 27.47
C GLY A 321 -22.44 13.24 27.62
N MET A 322 -23.62 13.72 28.01
CA MET A 322 -24.82 12.89 28.29
C MET A 322 -25.22 11.94 27.15
N SER A 323 -24.98 12.33 25.90
CA SER A 323 -25.29 11.53 24.71
C SER A 323 -24.07 10.80 24.13
N ALA A 324 -22.86 11.30 24.37
CA ALA A 324 -21.62 10.74 23.84
C ALA A 324 -21.18 9.50 24.63
N LEU A 325 -21.31 9.54 25.96
CA LEU A 325 -20.94 8.43 26.84
C LEU A 325 -21.70 7.13 26.51
N PRO A 326 -23.05 7.11 26.45
CA PRO A 326 -23.78 5.90 26.09
C PRO A 326 -23.39 5.34 24.73
N ARG A 327 -23.08 6.21 23.75
CA ARG A 327 -22.70 5.81 22.39
C ARG A 327 -21.30 5.20 22.34
N ALA A 328 -20.34 5.75 23.09
CA ALA A 328 -19.01 5.18 23.23
C ALA A 328 -19.10 3.79 23.87
N VAL A 329 -19.81 3.68 25.01
CA VAL A 329 -19.99 2.40 25.71
C VAL A 329 -20.69 1.37 24.80
N ARG A 330 -21.74 1.77 24.08
CA ARG A 330 -22.42 0.91 23.09
C ARG A 330 -21.46 0.35 22.03
N HIS A 331 -20.56 1.19 21.52
CA HIS A 331 -19.61 0.74 20.50
C HIS A 331 -18.64 -0.30 21.08
N GLY A 332 -18.15 -0.07 22.30
CA GLY A 332 -17.30 -1.04 22.99
C GLY A 332 -18.03 -2.35 23.29
N THR A 333 -19.25 -2.31 23.81
CA THR A 333 -20.03 -3.52 24.08
C THR A 333 -20.34 -4.32 22.81
N ALA A 334 -20.62 -3.64 21.70
CA ALA A 334 -20.85 -4.30 20.41
C ALA A 334 -19.59 -5.02 19.88
N LEU A 335 -18.40 -4.43 20.06
CA LEU A 335 -17.15 -5.07 19.65
C LEU A 335 -16.78 -6.26 20.54
N CYS A 336 -17.08 -6.17 21.84
CA CYS A 336 -16.78 -7.23 22.80
C CYS A 336 -17.82 -8.36 22.83
N TRP A 337 -18.98 -8.25 22.15
CA TRP A 337 -20.04 -9.25 22.31
C TRP A 337 -19.68 -10.62 21.75
N LEU A 338 -18.75 -10.71 20.80
CA LEU A 338 -18.29 -11.97 20.18
C LEU A 338 -17.48 -12.89 21.14
N LEU A 339 -17.74 -12.80 22.44
CA LEU A 339 -17.19 -13.58 23.55
C LEU A 339 -17.67 -15.04 23.59
#